data_AF-A0A8S8YWF2-F1
#
_entry.id   AF-A0A8S8YWF2-F1
#
_cell.length_a   1.000
_cell.length_b   1.000
_cell.length_c   1.000
_cell.angle_alpha   90.00
_cell.angle_beta   90.00
_cell.angle_gamma   90.00
#
_symmetry.space_group_name_H-M   'P 1'
#
loop_
_entity.id
_entity.type
_entity.pdbx_description
1 polymer ?
#
loop_
_entity_poly.entity_id
_entity_poly.type
_entity_poly.pdbx_seq_one_letter_code
_entity_poly.pdbx_strand_id
1 'polypeptide(L)' 'MPKCEKCGQNTSKGYDCEHTKFEEYCKECYTELHYYITEINGNE' A
#
# COMPACT_ATOMS: atom_id res chain seq x y z
N MET A 1 9.91 -11.64 -7.81
CA MET A 1 8.73 -10.80 -8.05
C MET A 1 8.08 -10.57 -6.71
N PRO A 2 8.02 -9.33 -6.22
CA PRO A 2 7.35 -9.01 -4.97
C PRO A 2 5.88 -9.44 -5.03
N LYS A 3 5.36 -9.91 -3.90
CA LYS A 3 3.98 -10.35 -3.74
C LYS A 3 3.27 -9.33 -2.87
N CYS A 4 2.13 -8.82 -3.35
CA CYS A 4 1.34 -7.87 -2.57
C CYS A 4 0.75 -8.56 -1.33
N GLU A 5 0.99 -8.02 -0.15
CA GLU A 5 0.45 -8.58 1.09
C GLU A 5 -1.09 -8.49 1.17
N LYS A 6 -1.69 -7.41 0.62
CA LYS A 6 -3.15 -7.22 0.64
C LYS A 6 -3.91 -8.17 -0.29
N CYS A 7 -3.48 -8.28 -1.55
CA CYS A 7 -4.24 -9.00 -2.58
C CYS A 7 -3.58 -10.30 -3.04
N GLY A 8 -2.37 -10.59 -2.59
CA GLY A 8 -1.63 -11.81 -2.93
C GLY A 8 -1.14 -11.89 -4.38
N GLN A 9 -1.33 -10.84 -5.19
CA GLN A 9 -0.88 -10.82 -6.58
C GLN A 9 0.63 -10.63 -6.69
N ASN A 10 1.22 -11.30 -7.67
CA ASN A 10 2.61 -11.06 -8.05
C ASN A 10 2.70 -9.76 -8.83
N THR A 11 3.61 -8.89 -8.43
CA THR A 11 3.84 -7.59 -9.06
C THR A 11 5.29 -7.48 -9.52
N SER A 12 5.53 -6.68 -10.55
CA SER A 12 6.88 -6.38 -11.03
C SER A 12 7.66 -5.50 -10.04
N LYS A 13 6.96 -4.75 -9.16
CA LYS A 13 7.55 -3.81 -8.20
C LYS A 13 6.71 -3.72 -6.91
N GLY A 14 7.36 -3.88 -5.76
CA GLY A 14 6.76 -3.68 -4.44
C GLY A 14 6.87 -2.20 -4.05
N TYR A 15 5.85 -1.73 -3.33
CA TYR A 15 5.83 -0.42 -2.71
C TYR A 15 5.55 -0.62 -1.22
N ASP A 16 6.34 0.04 -0.37
CA ASP A 16 6.27 -0.05 1.07
C ASP A 16 6.51 1.33 1.72
N CYS A 17 5.97 1.54 2.92
CA CYS A 17 6.21 2.71 3.74
C CYS A 17 5.98 2.37 5.23
N GLU A 18 6.14 3.33 6.14
CA GLU A 18 5.91 3.09 7.58
C GLU A 18 4.48 2.60 7.86
N HIS A 19 3.49 3.10 7.10
CA HIS A 19 2.08 2.74 7.24
C HIS A 19 1.79 1.30 6.78
N THR A 20 2.64 0.73 5.93
CA THR A 20 2.59 -0.68 5.53
C THR A 20 3.49 -1.56 6.40
N LYS A 21 4.11 -1.02 7.46
CA LYS A 21 5.12 -1.71 8.29
C LYS A 21 6.27 -2.31 7.45
N PHE A 22 6.62 -1.63 6.35
CA PHE A 22 7.62 -2.10 5.38
C PHE A 22 7.26 -3.41 4.67
N GLU A 23 5.99 -3.82 4.69
CA GLU A 23 5.51 -4.91 3.85
C GLU A 23 5.25 -4.42 2.43
N GLU A 24 5.44 -5.31 1.46
CA GLU A 24 5.36 -4.99 0.03
C GLU A 24 3.92 -5.03 -0.49
N TYR A 25 3.48 -3.94 -1.10
CA TYR A 25 2.16 -3.82 -1.72
C TYR A 25 2.30 -3.57 -3.23
N CYS A 26 1.30 -3.97 -4.01
CA CYS A 26 1.19 -3.53 -5.39
C CYS A 26 0.77 -2.05 -5.44
N LYS A 27 0.98 -1.41 -6.60
CA LYS A 27 0.67 0.02 -6.79
C LYS A 27 -0.76 0.37 -6.38
N GLU A 28 -1.74 -0.43 -6.78
CA GLU A 28 -3.16 -0.19 -6.51
C GLU A 28 -3.46 -0.24 -5.01
N CYS A 29 -3.05 -1.30 -4.33
CA CYS A 29 -3.27 -1.45 -2.89
C CYS A 29 -2.50 -0.40 -2.07
N TYR A 30 -1.30 -0.02 -2.52
CA TYR A 30 -0.52 1.06 -1.91
C TYR A 30 -1.20 2.42 -2.08
N THR A 31 -1.75 2.73 -3.26
CA THR A 31 -2.48 3.98 -3.52
C THR A 31 -3.77 4.05 -2.72
N GLU A 32 -4.56 2.97 -2.65
CA GLU A 32 -5.77 2.94 -1.80
C GLU A 32 -5.42 3.21 -0.33
N LEU A 33 -4.39 2.54 0.19
CA LEU A 33 -3.95 2.73 1.57
C LEU A 33 -3.62 4.20 1.88
N HIS A 34 -2.88 4.86 0.98
CA HIS A 34 -2.53 6.28 1.15
C HIS A 34 -3.72 7.23 0.94
N TYR A 35 -4.67 6.87 0.08
CA TYR A 35 -5.90 7.63 -0.08
C TYR A 35 -6.70 7.64 1.24
N TYR A 36 -6.90 6.47 1.85
CA TYR A 36 -7.57 6.37 3.15
C TYR A 36 -6.83 7.13 4.25
N ILE A 37 -5.50 7.04 4.32
CA ILE A 37 -4.71 7.81 5.30
C ILE A 37 -4.90 9.31 5.10
N THR A 38 -4.88 9.79 3.86
CA THR A 38 -5.01 11.22 3.54
C THR A 38 -6.42 11.74 3.84
N GLU A 39 -7.46 10.97 3.53
CA GLU A 39 -8.85 11.36 3.83
C GLU A 39 -9.19 11.28 5.32
N ILE A 40 -8.60 10.33 6.07
CA ILE A 40 -8.78 10.24 7.53
C ILE A 40 -8.04 11.40 8.23
N ASN A 41 -6.81 11.71 7.82
CA ASN A 41 -6.01 12.79 8.42
C ASN A 41 -6.38 14.19 7.90
N GLY A 42 -7.21 14.30 6.86
CA GLY A 42 -7.71 15.57 6.33
C GLY A 42 -9.02 16.06 6.99
N ASN A 43 -9.57 15.30 7.94
CA ASN A 43 -10.77 15.64 8.69
C ASN A 43 -10.44 16.08 10.14
N GLU A 44 -9.44 16.93 10.30
CA GLU A 44 -9.11 17.63 11.56
C GLU A 44 -9.60 19.10 11.51
#